data_AF-A0A957FPB0-F1
#
_entry.id   AF-A0A957FPB0-F1
#
_cell.length_a   1.000
_cell.length_b   1.000
_cell.length_c   1.000
_cell.angle_alpha   90.00
_cell.angle_beta   90.00
_cell.angle_gamma   90.00
#
_symmetry.space_group_name_H-M   'P 1'
#
loop_
_entity.id
_entity.type
_entity.pdbx_description
1 polymer ?
#
loop_
_entity_poly.entity_id
_entity_poly.type
_entity_poly.pdbx_seq_one_letter_code
_entity_poly.pdbx_strand_id
1 'polypeptide(L)'
;MKVTCLQENLAKGLGIVGRAVATRSTYPVLANVLLATENGRLKLSATNFEVAITCWLGANVETDGAITVPARTLTDLVNNLPPDQVTLMVDEQTQTMNIACRRVEANVKGIDYNEF
;
A
#
# COMPACT_ATOMS: atom_id res chain seq x y z
N MET A 1 -8.12 1.93 -8.82
CA MET A 1 -7.60 0.62 -8.31
C MET A 1 -8.59 -0.08 -7.38
N LYS A 2 -8.80 -1.39 -7.57
CA LYS A 2 -9.48 -2.30 -6.62
C LYS A 2 -8.80 -3.67 -6.62
N VAL A 3 -8.31 -4.11 -5.46
CA VAL A 3 -7.53 -5.35 -5.33
C VAL A 3 -7.81 -6.06 -4.00
N THR A 4 -7.85 -7.38 -3.99
CA THR A 4 -8.02 -8.20 -2.78
C THR A 4 -6.82 -9.13 -2.59
N CYS A 5 -6.25 -9.17 -1.39
CA CYS A 5 -5.12 -10.03 -1.04
C CYS A 5 -5.27 -10.58 0.38
N LEU A 6 -4.42 -11.55 0.77
CA LEU A 6 -4.40 -12.04 2.14
C LEU A 6 -3.66 -11.05 3.05
N GLN A 7 -4.20 -10.81 4.26
CA GLN A 7 -3.61 -9.94 5.26
C GLN A 7 -2.15 -10.31 5.55
N GLU A 8 -1.82 -11.60 5.67
CA GLU A 8 -0.46 -12.08 5.95
C GLU A 8 0.54 -11.70 4.85
N ASN A 9 0.11 -11.77 3.59
CA ASN A 9 0.95 -11.46 2.44
C ASN A 9 1.19 -9.95 2.34
N LEU A 10 0.15 -9.16 2.59
CA LEU A 10 0.24 -7.71 2.64
C LEU A 10 1.16 -7.26 3.79
N ALA A 11 0.97 -7.79 5.00
CA ALA A 11 1.80 -7.48 6.16
C ALA A 11 3.29 -7.81 5.91
N LYS A 12 3.56 -9.00 5.36
CA LYS A 12 4.92 -9.41 4.99
C LYS A 12 5.54 -8.51 3.94
N GLY A 13 4.77 -8.17 2.89
CA GLY A 13 5.21 -7.26 1.84
C GLY A 13 5.56 -5.87 2.38
N LEU A 14 4.70 -5.31 3.23
CA LEU A 14 4.90 -4.03 3.91
C LEU A 14 6.12 -4.04 4.83
N GLY A 15 6.35 -5.12 5.57
CA GLY A 15 7.55 -5.27 6.40
C GLY A 15 8.85 -5.30 5.58
N ILE A 16 8.81 -5.80 4.34
CA ILE A 16 9.96 -5.83 3.44
C ILE A 16 10.23 -4.42 2.86
N VAL A 17 9.22 -3.81 2.22
CA VAL A 17 9.42 -2.50 1.56
C VAL A 17 9.59 -1.37 2.57
N GLY A 18 9.01 -1.50 3.76
CA GLY A 18 9.14 -0.54 4.86
C GLY A 18 10.59 -0.22 5.26
N ARG A 19 11.54 -1.12 4.94
CA ARG A 19 12.97 -0.92 5.19
C ARG A 19 13.62 0.15 4.30
N ALA A 20 12.98 0.48 3.17
CA ALA A 20 13.43 1.54 2.26
C ALA A 20 12.67 2.86 2.44
N VAL A 21 11.71 2.93 3.36
CA VAL A 21 10.93 4.15 3.61
C VAL A 21 11.80 5.18 4.34
N ALA A 22 11.73 6.43 3.90
CA ALA A 22 12.44 7.52 4.56
C ALA A 22 11.81 7.82 5.93
N THR A 23 12.61 7.73 7.00
CA THR A 23 12.14 8.05 8.37
C THR A 23 12.13 9.56 8.67
N ARG A 24 12.94 10.32 7.93
CA ARG A 24 12.99 11.80 7.93
C ARG A 24 13.26 12.26 6.50
N SER A 25 12.35 13.05 5.93
CA SER A 25 12.47 13.57 4.57
C SER A 25 11.73 14.90 4.45
N THR A 26 12.23 15.79 3.60
CA THR A 26 11.51 16.99 3.15
C THR A 26 10.47 16.68 2.09
N TYR A 27 10.54 15.51 1.45
CA TYR A 27 9.59 15.01 0.46
C TYR A 27 8.62 14.03 1.13
N PRO A 28 7.35 14.43 1.38
CA PRO A 28 6.39 13.60 2.10
C PRO A 28 6.12 12.24 1.46
N VAL A 29 6.16 12.16 0.13
CA VAL A 29 5.95 10.93 -0.64
C VAL A 29 6.97 9.83 -0.32
N LEU A 30 8.18 10.18 0.15
CA LEU A 30 9.20 9.18 0.54
C LEU A 30 8.91 8.52 1.89
N ALA A 31 7.95 9.05 2.67
CA ALA A 31 7.41 8.40 3.87
C ALA A 31 6.26 7.42 3.52
N ASN A 32 5.88 7.35 2.24
CA ASN A 32 4.82 6.47 1.77
C ASN A 32 5.37 5.16 1.19
N VAL A 33 4.47 4.19 1.04
CA VAL A 33 4.64 3.02 0.18
C VAL A 33 3.77 3.23 -1.05
N LEU A 34 4.34 3.02 -2.23
CA LEU A 34 3.60 2.87 -3.48
C LEU A 34 2.89 1.52 -3.49
N LEU A 35 1.58 1.55 -3.75
CA LEU A 35 0.77 0.39 -4.10
C LEU A 35 0.33 0.55 -5.56
N ALA A 36 0.64 -0.44 -6.39
CA ALA A 36 0.25 -0.42 -7.80
C ALA A 36 -0.14 -1.82 -8.26
N THR A 37 -1.06 -1.93 -9.20
CA THR A 37 -1.30 -3.19 -9.89
C THR A 37 -0.35 -3.32 -11.07
N GLU A 38 0.27 -4.49 -11.23
CA GLU A 38 1.21 -4.77 -12.32
C GLU A 38 1.13 -6.25 -12.68
N ASN A 39 0.79 -6.55 -13.95
CA ASN A 39 0.71 -7.93 -14.47
C ASN A 39 -0.14 -8.87 -13.59
N GLY A 40 -1.32 -8.39 -13.15
CA GLY A 40 -2.26 -9.15 -12.32
C GLY A 40 -1.78 -9.39 -10.88
N ARG A 41 -0.78 -8.65 -10.40
CA ARG A 41 -0.24 -8.72 -9.03
C ARG A 41 -0.29 -7.35 -8.37
N LEU A 42 -0.27 -7.34 -7.03
CA LEU A 42 -0.08 -6.10 -6.27
C LEU A 42 1.43 -5.89 -6.07
N LYS A 43 1.93 -4.78 -6.60
CA LYS A 43 3.27 -4.27 -6.39
C LYS A 43 3.26 -3.35 -5.17
N LEU A 44 4.20 -3.57 -4.26
CA LEU A 44 4.54 -2.63 -3.21
C LEU A 44 5.95 -2.10 -3.46
N SER A 45 6.16 -0.79 -3.31
CA SER A 45 7.49 -0.19 -3.47
C SER A 45 7.71 0.95 -2.50
N ALA A 46 8.94 1.12 -2.02
CA ALA A 46 9.36 2.30 -1.26
C ALA A 46 10.81 2.65 -1.58
N THR A 47 11.17 3.91 -1.38
CA THR A 47 12.51 4.42 -1.65
C THR A 47 12.85 5.60 -0.76
N ASN A 48 14.14 5.78 -0.48
CA ASN A 48 14.71 6.94 0.19
C ASN A 48 15.79 7.64 -0.68
N PHE A 49 15.73 7.45 -2.01
CA PHE A 49 16.72 7.86 -3.02
C PHE A 49 18.09 7.17 -2.98
N GLU A 50 18.44 6.50 -1.89
CA GLU A 50 19.67 5.69 -1.82
C GLU A 50 19.38 4.22 -2.11
N VAL A 51 18.24 3.74 -1.60
CA VAL A 51 17.79 2.36 -1.72
C VAL A 51 16.33 2.36 -2.11
N ALA A 52 15.99 1.53 -3.10
CA ALA A 52 14.61 1.20 -3.45
C ALA A 52 14.37 -0.29 -3.24
N ILE A 53 13.26 -0.64 -2.58
CA ILE A 53 12.83 -2.02 -2.39
C ILE A 53 11.44 -2.18 -2.99
N THR A 54 11.29 -3.17 -3.86
CA THR A 54 10.02 -3.52 -4.49
C THR A 54 9.70 -4.99 -4.24
N CYS A 55 8.44 -5.29 -3.93
CA CYS A 55 7.95 -6.65 -3.87
C CYS A 55 6.62 -6.79 -4.61
N TRP A 56 6.33 -7.99 -5.09
CA TRP A 56 5.06 -8.33 -5.73
C TRP A 56 4.40 -9.43 -4.92
N LEU A 57 3.11 -9.27 -4.67
CA LEU A 57 2.31 -10.25 -3.97
C LEU A 57 1.12 -10.67 -4.82
N GLY A 58 0.72 -11.95 -4.67
CA GLY A 58 -0.46 -12.49 -5.32
C GLY A 58 -1.71 -11.80 -4.79
N ALA A 59 -2.52 -11.27 -5.70
CA ALA A 59 -3.75 -10.58 -5.37
C ALA A 59 -4.77 -10.77 -6.48
N ASN A 60 -6.05 -10.70 -6.14
CA ASN A 60 -7.13 -10.63 -7.11
C ASN A 60 -7.33 -9.18 -7.52
N VAL A 61 -6.97 -8.82 -8.75
CA VAL A 61 -7.09 -7.46 -9.28
C VAL A 61 -8.41 -7.34 -10.03
N GLU A 62 -9.34 -6.56 -9.48
CA GLU A 62 -10.61 -6.25 -10.13
C GLU A 62 -10.50 -4.99 -11.01
N THR A 63 -9.66 -4.04 -10.60
CA THR A 63 -9.46 -2.79 -11.35
C THR A 63 -8.04 -2.32 -11.13
N ASP A 64 -7.34 -2.04 -12.23
CA ASP A 64 -5.98 -1.55 -12.17
C ASP A 64 -5.87 -0.15 -11.54
N GLY A 65 -4.66 0.22 -11.13
CA GLY A 65 -4.32 1.58 -10.72
C GLY A 65 -3.22 1.60 -9.67
N ALA A 66 -2.95 2.80 -9.15
CA ALA A 66 -1.88 3.02 -8.19
C ALA A 66 -2.18 4.17 -7.23
N ILE A 67 -1.54 4.14 -6.06
CA ILE A 67 -1.57 5.22 -5.05
C ILE A 67 -0.32 5.09 -4.18
N THR A 68 0.14 6.19 -3.56
CA THR A 68 1.06 6.09 -2.42
C THR A 68 0.33 6.38 -1.12
N VAL A 69 0.65 5.65 -0.06
CA VAL A 69 0.03 5.87 1.27
C VAL A 69 1.08 5.85 2.39
N PRO A 70 0.86 6.58 3.50
CA PRO A 70 1.78 6.61 4.62
C PRO A 70 2.14 5.21 5.13
N ALA A 71 3.42 4.86 5.04
CA ALA A 71 3.88 3.49 5.25
C ALA A 71 3.57 2.98 6.67
N ARG A 72 3.81 3.84 7.66
CA ARG A 72 3.58 3.54 9.08
C ARG A 72 2.10 3.29 9.35
N THR A 73 1.23 4.21 8.92
CA THR A 73 -0.22 4.09 9.11
C THR A 73 -0.77 2.83 8.46
N LEU A 74 -0.35 2.52 7.22
CA LEU A 74 -0.79 1.31 6.53
C LEU A 74 -0.29 0.05 7.24
N THR A 75 0.98 0.01 7.63
CA THR A 75 1.58 -1.16 8.29
C THR A 75 0.92 -1.42 9.65
N ASP A 76 0.73 -0.38 10.45
CA ASP A 76 0.08 -0.47 11.76
C ASP A 76 -1.36 -0.96 11.61
N LEU A 77 -2.12 -0.42 10.65
CA LEU A 77 -3.49 -0.85 10.37
C LEU A 77 -3.53 -2.33 9.96
N VAL A 78 -2.74 -2.72 8.95
CA VAL A 78 -2.73 -4.08 8.41
C VAL A 78 -2.35 -5.10 9.48
N ASN A 79 -1.37 -4.80 10.34
CA ASN A 79 -0.96 -5.68 11.44
C ASN A 79 -2.05 -5.89 12.50
N ASN A 80 -3.01 -4.96 12.61
CA ASN A 80 -4.16 -5.07 13.53
C ASN A 80 -5.40 -5.70 12.88
N LEU A 81 -5.37 -5.99 11.57
CA LEU A 81 -6.47 -6.67 10.90
C LEU A 81 -6.46 -8.18 11.24
N PRO A 82 -7.63 -8.83 11.28
CA PRO A 82 -7.72 -10.28 11.35
C PRO A 82 -6.97 -10.96 10.20
N PRO A 83 -6.46 -12.19 10.38
CA PRO A 83 -5.80 -12.96 9.32
C PRO A 83 -6.85 -13.47 8.30
N ASP A 84 -7.29 -12.58 7.42
CA ASP A 84 -8.28 -12.85 6.37
C ASP A 84 -7.98 -12.03 5.10
N GLN A 85 -8.89 -12.03 4.14
CA GLN A 85 -8.82 -11.21 2.95
C GLN A 85 -8.98 -9.72 3.27
N VAL A 86 -8.09 -8.93 2.69
CA VAL A 86 -8.09 -7.47 2.73
C VAL A 86 -8.39 -6.96 1.33
N THR A 87 -9.43 -6.15 1.21
CA THR A 87 -9.79 -5.43 0.00
C THR A 87 -9.28 -4.00 0.09
N LEU A 88 -8.55 -3.58 -0.94
CA LEU A 88 -8.02 -2.23 -1.08
C LEU A 88 -8.72 -1.57 -2.27
N MET A 89 -9.31 -0.40 -2.05
CA MET A 89 -9.99 0.39 -3.07
C MET A 89 -9.45 1.81 -3.05
N VAL A 90 -9.17 2.36 -4.22
CA VAL A 90 -8.71 3.75 -4.35
C VAL A 90 -9.77 4.58 -5.03
N ASP A 91 -10.12 5.67 -4.37
CA ASP A 91 -10.79 6.80 -4.99
C ASP A 91 -9.73 7.79 -5.48
N GLU A 92 -9.56 7.85 -6.80
CA GLU A 92 -8.56 8.70 -7.48
C GLU A 92 -8.89 10.20 -7.39
N GLN A 93 -10.17 10.57 -7.25
CA GLN A 93 -10.54 11.98 -7.12
C GLN A 93 -10.12 12.53 -5.77
N THR A 94 -10.28 11.72 -4.73
CA THR A 94 -9.93 12.12 -3.37
C THR A 94 -8.55 11.63 -2.95
N GLN A 95 -7.85 10.83 -3.75
CA GLN A 95 -6.58 10.19 -3.36
C GLN A 95 -6.70 9.50 -1.99
N THR A 96 -7.80 8.76 -1.81
CA THR A 96 -8.10 8.06 -0.56
C THR A 96 -8.13 6.56 -0.83
N MET A 97 -7.39 5.80 -0.03
CA MET A 97 -7.44 4.35 -0.05
C MET A 97 -8.38 3.85 1.05
N ASN A 98 -9.45 3.19 0.65
CA ASN A 98 -10.30 2.41 1.53
C ASN A 98 -9.72 1.01 1.71
N ILE A 99 -9.72 0.53 2.95
CA ILE A 99 -9.15 -0.74 3.38
C ILE A 99 -10.24 -1.47 4.16
N ALA A 100 -10.73 -2.58 3.61
CA ALA A 100 -11.79 -3.36 4.19
C ALA A 100 -11.32 -4.80 4.49
N CYS A 101 -11.60 -5.27 5.71
CA CYS A 101 -11.33 -6.63 6.15
C CYS A 101 -12.40 -7.07 7.16
N ARG A 102 -13.27 -8.01 6.75
CA ARG A 102 -14.46 -8.43 7.52
C ARG A 102 -15.36 -7.25 7.93
N ARG A 103 -15.37 -6.90 9.22
CA ARG A 103 -16.16 -5.81 9.82
C ARG A 103 -15.33 -4.55 10.08
N VAL A 104 -14.05 -4.57 9.71
CA VAL A 104 -13.16 -3.42 9.82
C VAL A 104 -13.12 -2.72 8.48
N GLU A 105 -13.38 -1.42 8.50
CA GLU A 105 -13.25 -0.54 7.36
C GLU A 105 -12.50 0.72 7.80
N ALA A 106 -11.48 1.09 7.05
CA ALA A 106 -10.65 2.25 7.33
C ALA A 106 -10.32 2.99 6.04
N ASN A 107 -10.20 4.31 6.14
CA ASN A 107 -9.78 5.16 5.04
C ASN A 107 -8.43 5.80 5.38
N VAL A 108 -7.49 5.72 4.45
CA VAL A 108 -6.16 6.32 4.58
C VAL A 108 -5.97 7.27 3.41
N LYS A 109 -5.66 8.53 3.73
CA LYS A 109 -5.33 9.53 2.72
C LYS A 109 -3.95 9.22 2.14
N GLY A 110 -3.87 9.17 0.82
CA GLY A 110 -2.63 8.98 0.08
C GLY A 110 -2.15 10.25 -0.62
N ILE A 111 -1.11 10.07 -1.42
CA ILE A 111 -0.59 11.04 -2.38
C ILE A 111 -0.62 10.37 -3.75
N ASP A 112 -0.83 11.16 -4.80
CA ASP A 112 -0.85 10.69 -6.19
C ASP A 112 0.43 9.90 -6.50
N TYR A 113 0.28 8.79 -7.23
CA TYR A 113 1.41 7.92 -7.57
C TYR A 113 2.42 8.58 -8.53
N ASN A 114 2.02 9.63 -9.25
CA ASN A 114 2.92 10.39 -10.12
C ASN A 114 3.94 11.24 -9.33
N GLU A 115 3.73 11.44 -8.03
CA GLU A 115 4.70 12.10 -7.16
C GLU A 115 5.79 11.14 -6.63
N PHE A 116 5.64 9.82 -6.85
CA PHE A 116 6.55 8.78 -6.35
C PHE A 116 7.82 8.63 -7.18
#